data_AF-A0A3B8R9F6-F1
#
_entry.id   AF-A0A3B8R9F6-F1
#
_cell.length_a   1.000
_cell.length_b   1.000
_cell.length_c   1.000
_cell.angle_alpha   90.00
_cell.angle_beta   90.00
_cell.angle_gamma   90.00
#
_symmetry.space_group_name_H-M   'P 1'
#
loop_
_entity.id
_entity.type
_entity.pdbx_description
1 polymer ?
#
loop_
_entity_poly.entity_id
_entity_poly.type
_entity_poly.pdbx_seq_one_letter_code
_entity_poly.pdbx_strand_id
1 'polypeptide(L)' 'MRLLLLINRDFPSYYALERLLPLIQGQTVRVLQTAQVGAPRAVPRALKRLASHEQSLLQAQLSLPGHADWPA' A
#
# COMPACT_ATOMS: atom_id res chain seq x y z
N MET A 1 -5.29 13.69 -7.55
CA MET A 1 -5.94 12.35 -7.64
C MET A 1 -5.09 11.34 -6.90
N ARG A 2 -5.71 10.30 -6.31
CA ARG A 2 -5.00 9.20 -5.62
C ARG A 2 -5.05 7.97 -6.52
N LEU A 3 -3.88 7.39 -6.82
CA LEU A 3 -3.74 6.19 -7.64
C LEU A 3 -3.34 5.00 -6.78
N LEU A 4 -3.94 3.85 -7.04
CA LEU A 4 -3.53 2.58 -6.46
C LEU A 4 -3.05 1.65 -7.58
N LEU A 5 -1.77 1.28 -7.53
CA LEU A 5 -1.15 0.37 -8.48
C LEU A 5 -1.07 -1.03 -7.84
N LEU A 6 -1.66 -2.02 -8.49
CA LEU A 6 -1.45 -3.42 -8.16
C LEU A 6 -0.43 -4.01 -9.12
N ILE A 7 0.69 -4.49 -8.59
CA ILE A 7 1.76 -5.10 -9.39
C ILE A 7 2.10 -6.49 -8.86
N ASN A 8 2.59 -7.34 -9.74
CA ASN A 8 3.08 -8.64 -9.30
C ASN A 8 4.43 -8.50 -8.57
N ARG A 9 4.74 -9.44 -7.68
CA ARG A 9 6.04 -9.53 -7.00
C ARG A 9 7.06 -10.27 -7.88
N ASP A 10 7.34 -9.72 -9.05
CA ASP A 10 8.32 -10.23 -10.03
C ASP A 10 9.15 -9.08 -10.62
N PHE A 11 10.30 -9.44 -11.19
CA PHE A 11 11.27 -8.49 -11.73
C PHE A 11 10.71 -7.65 -12.90
N PRO A 12 10.02 -8.22 -13.90
CA PRO A 12 9.33 -7.43 -14.94
C PRO A 12 8.36 -6.38 -14.38
N SER A 13 7.52 -6.76 -13.42
CA SER A 13 6.58 -5.82 -12.79
C SER A 13 7.29 -4.68 -12.05
N TYR A 14 8.41 -4.98 -11.39
CA TYR A 14 9.23 -3.96 -10.74
C TYR A 14 9.84 -2.98 -11.76
N TYR A 15 10.40 -3.51 -12.85
CA TYR A 15 10.99 -2.68 -13.90
C TYR A 15 9.97 -1.76 -14.57
N ALA A 16 8.75 -2.27 -14.81
CA ALA A 16 7.65 -1.47 -15.33
C ALA A 16 7.24 -0.34 -14.37
N LEU A 17 7.21 -0.63 -13.06
CA LEU A 17 6.91 0.37 -12.04
C LEU A 17 7.94 1.51 -12.02
N GLU A 18 9.24 1.19 -12.06
CA GLU A 18 10.29 2.22 -12.06
C GLU A 18 10.18 3.17 -13.24
N ARG A 19 9.78 2.67 -14.42
CA ARG A 19 9.55 3.53 -15.60
C ARG A 19 8.25 4.33 -15.51
N LEU A 20 7.24 3.81 -14.82
CA LEU A 20 5.92 4.42 -14.74
C LEU A 20 5.83 5.51 -13.67
N LEU A 21 6.48 5.34 -12.52
CA LEU A 21 6.43 6.30 -11.40
C LEU A 21 6.80 7.75 -11.79
N PRO A 22 7.87 8.01 -12.57
CA PRO A 22 8.22 9.37 -13.00
C PRO A 22 7.11 10.04 -13.83
N LEU A 23 6.33 9.26 -14.59
CA LEU A 23 5.26 9.78 -15.45
C LEU A 23 4.03 10.20 -14.65
N ILE A 24 3.86 9.66 -13.45
CA ILE A 24 2.69 9.91 -12.59
C ILE A 24 3.06 10.61 -11.27
N GLN A 25 4.24 11.23 -11.21
CA GLN A 25 4.80 11.90 -10.02
C GLN A 25 3.91 13.02 -9.43
N GLY A 26 3.03 13.62 -10.24
CA GLY A 26 2.05 14.61 -9.76
C GLY A 26 0.85 14.02 -9.02
N GLN A 27 0.82 12.70 -8.82
CA GLN A 27 -0.28 11.98 -8.18
C GLN A 27 0.18 11.31 -6.88
N THR A 28 -0.74 11.19 -5.93
CA THR A 28 -0.46 10.39 -4.72
C THR A 28 -0.60 8.92 -5.09
N VAL A 29 0.52 8.23 -5.25
CA VAL A 29 0.56 6.82 -5.68
C VAL A 29 0.76 5.90 -4.47
N ARG A 30 -0.10 4.88 -4.35
CA ARG A 30 0.14 3.72 -3.48
C ARG A 30 0.39 2.50 -4.36
N VAL A 31 1.45 1.76 -4.04
CA VAL A 31 1.81 0.54 -4.75
C VAL A 31 1.54 -0.65 -3.84
N LEU A 32 0.75 -1.60 -4.32
CA LEU A 32 0.48 -2.86 -3.66
C LEU A 32 1.07 -3.99 -4.49
N GLN A 33 2.05 -4.68 -3.91
CA GLN A 33 2.65 -5.86 -4.51
C GLN A 33 1.88 -7.11 -4.09
N THR A 34 1.53 -7.97 -5.04
CA THR A 34 0.89 -9.27 -4.78
C THR A 34 1.50 -10.34 -5.68
N ALA A 35 1.48 -11.61 -5.29
CA ALA A 35 2.01 -12.70 -6.14
C ALA A 35 0.97 -13.24 -7.14
N GLN A 36 -0.21 -12.61 -7.26
CA GLN A 36 -1.38 -13.18 -7.93
C GLN A 36 -2.11 -12.22 -8.90
N VAL A 37 -1.50 -11.12 -9.36
CA VAL A 37 -2.09 -10.29 -10.42
C VAL A 37 -2.30 -11.17 -11.65
N GLY A 38 -3.56 -11.51 -11.94
CA GLY A 38 -3.95 -12.44 -13.01
C GLY A 38 -4.91 -13.54 -12.57
N ALA A 39 -4.93 -13.91 -11.28
CA ALA A 39 -5.87 -14.91 -10.78
C ALA A 39 -7.25 -14.28 -10.51
N PRO A 40 -8.36 -14.99 -10.80
CA PRO A 40 -9.69 -14.49 -10.50
C PRO A 40 -9.81 -14.14 -9.02
N ARG A 41 -10.34 -12.95 -8.73
CA ARG A 41 -10.47 -12.36 -7.37
C ARG A 41 -9.17 -11.99 -6.66
N ALA A 42 -8.01 -12.06 -7.30
CA ALA A 42 -6.75 -11.64 -6.67
C ALA A 42 -6.74 -10.16 -6.30
N VAL A 43 -7.27 -9.30 -7.17
CA VAL A 43 -7.37 -7.85 -6.94
C VAL A 43 -8.29 -7.55 -5.74
N PRO A 44 -9.57 -8.00 -5.69
CA PRO A 44 -10.41 -7.82 -4.50
C PRO A 44 -9.78 -8.35 -3.20
N ARG A 45 -9.09 -9.50 -3.24
CA ARG A 45 -8.42 -10.06 -2.07
C ARG A 45 -7.23 -9.22 -1.62
N ALA A 46 -6.42 -8.73 -2.56
CA ALA A 46 -5.29 -7.86 -2.26
C ALA A 46 -5.76 -6.53 -1.66
N LEU A 47 -6.83 -5.94 -2.21
CA LEU A 47 -7.46 -4.74 -1.66
C LEU A 47 -8.00 -4.95 -0.24
N LYS A 48 -8.68 -6.07 0.01
CA LYS A 48 -9.17 -6.41 1.35
C LYS A 48 -8.01 -6.56 2.34
N ARG A 49 -6.92 -7.23 1.95
CA ARG A 49 -5.72 -7.38 2.78
C ARG A 49 -5.08 -6.03 3.09
N LEU A 50 -4.97 -5.15 2.10
CA LEU A 50 -4.46 -3.79 2.29
C LEU A 50 -5.33 -3.02 3.29
N ALA A 51 -6.65 -3.02 3.10
CA ALA A 51 -7.57 -2.33 4.01
C ALA A 51 -7.46 -2.86 5.45
N SER A 52 -7.41 -4.18 5.63
CA SER A 52 -7.21 -4.80 6.95
C SER A 52 -5.86 -4.44 7.56
N HIS A 53 -4.78 -4.38 6.77
CA HIS A 53 -3.46 -4.00 7.25
C HIS A 53 -3.41 -2.52 7.67
N GLU A 54 -3.95 -1.62 6.87
CA GLU A 54 -4.04 -0.19 7.19
C GLU A 54 -4.89 0.05 8.44
N GLN A 55 -6.02 -0.65 8.58
CA GLN A 55 -6.86 -0.59 9.76
C GLN A 55 -6.12 -1.09 11.01
N SER A 56 -5.35 -2.18 10.88
CA SER A 56 -4.53 -2.70 11.97
C SER A 56 -3.42 -1.73 12.38
N LEU A 57 -2.76 -1.06 11.42
CA LEU A 57 -1.75 -0.04 11.71
C LEU A 57 -2.36 1.17 12.41
N LEU A 58 -3.51 1.64 11.92
CA LEU A 58 -4.24 2.76 12.52
C LEU A 58 -4.68 2.41 13.95
N GLN A 59 -5.20 1.20 14.17
CA GLN A 59 -5.56 0.72 15.50
C GLN A 59 -4.33 0.62 16.41
N ALA A 60 -3.19 0.12 15.92
CA ALA A 60 -1.95 0.08 16.71
C ALA A 60 -1.47 1.47 17.11
N GLN A 61 -1.59 2.47 16.24
CA GLN A 61 -1.24 3.87 16.53
C GLN A 61 -2.20 4.53 17.51
N LEU A 62 -3.50 4.26 17.39
CA LEU A 62 -4.53 4.79 18.30
C LEU A 62 -4.51 4.10 19.68
N SER A 63 -4.05 2.85 19.74
CA SER A 63 -3.88 2.09 20.98
C SER A 63 -2.59 2.41 21.73
N LEU A 64 -1.73 3.30 21.20
CA LEU A 64 -0.61 3.82 21.98
C LEU A 64 -1.15 4.60 23.17
N PRO A 65 -0.90 4.18 24.42
CA PRO A 65 -1.27 4.98 25.57
C PRO A 65 -0.52 6.30 25.48
N GLY A 66 -1.24 7.41 25.63
CA GLY A 66 -0.65 8.73 25.81
C GLY A 66 0.25 8.71 27.04
N HIS A 67 1.54 8.46 26.82
CA HIS A 67 2.57 8.60 27.82
C HIS A 67 3.82 9.16 27.14
N ALA A 68 3.69 10.42 26.72
CA ALA A 68 4.81 11.34 26.79
C ALA A 68 4.39 12.40 27.80
N ASP A 69 4.69 12.13 29.07
CA ASP A 69 4.88 13.18 30.06
C ASP A 69 5.87 14.18 29.43
N TRP A 70 5.36 15.35 29.04
CA TRP A 70 6.19 16.47 28.67
C TRP A 70 6.67 17.08 29.99
N PRO A 71 7.98 17.04 30.33
CA PRO A 71 8.45 17.84 31.44
C PRO A 71 8.33 19.32 31.04
N ALA A 72 7.78 20.10 31.98
CA ALA A 72 7.58 21.54 31.91
C ALA A 72 8.88 22.34 31.79
#